data_AF-A0AA39NCP1-F1
#
_entry.id   AF-A0AA39NCP1-F1
#
_cell.length_a   1.000
_cell.length_b   1.000
_cell.length_c   1.000
_cell.angle_alpha   90.00
_cell.angle_beta   90.00
_cell.angle_gamma   90.00
#
_symmetry.space_group_name_H-M   'P 1'
#
loop_
_entity.id
_entity.type
_entity.pdbx_description
1 polymer ?
#
loop_
_entity_poly.entity_id
_entity_poly.type
_entity_poly.pdbx_seq_one_letter_code
_entity_poly.pdbx_strand_id
1 'polypeptide(L)'
;MLSILLSLFLAGRVFAFSFNVTVTPALATLPPSELLNFSFTGAIDSCQSLCNDASTAISNCTVSAQAATTAPDPTPDPASDCLCSNTTVLALLTCEQCIYTAQIAANVRPNDPRAGSQPLLAAYSASCAAAKINLTAPQTALTLPANWDGPAGIHLSAVGTVFTVMAATGLGVGAMWLLSNL
;
A
#
# COMPACT_ATOMS: atom_id res chain seq x y z
N MET A 1 -34.21 -41.98 13.09
CA MET A 1 -33.85 -40.79 13.92
C MET A 1 -32.34 -40.51 13.98
N LEU A 2 -31.49 -41.30 13.30
CA LEU A 2 -30.03 -41.09 13.26
C LEU A 2 -29.57 -40.09 12.16
N SER A 3 -30.46 -39.70 11.22
CA SER A 3 -30.10 -38.81 10.10
C SER A 3 -30.19 -37.31 10.40
N ILE A 4 -30.79 -36.89 11.52
CA ILE A 4 -30.93 -35.45 11.86
C ILE A 4 -29.71 -34.94 12.65
N LEU A 5 -28.99 -35.82 13.35
CA LEU A 5 -27.78 -35.46 14.12
C LEU A 5 -26.53 -35.23 13.25
N LEU A 6 -26.51 -35.74 12.01
CA LEU A 6 -25.37 -35.54 11.09
C LEU A 6 -25.45 -34.20 10.34
N SER A 7 -26.61 -33.54 10.32
CA SER A 7 -26.83 -32.27 9.63
C SER A 7 -26.36 -31.04 10.43
N LEU A 8 -26.20 -31.17 11.76
CA LEU A 8 -25.75 -30.06 12.61
C LEU A 8 -24.22 -29.89 12.67
N PHE A 9 -23.43 -30.86 12.20
CA PHE A 9 -21.96 -30.75 12.20
C PHE A 9 -21.37 -30.07 10.95
N LEU A 10 -22.20 -29.60 10.01
CA LEU A 10 -21.73 -28.85 8.83
C LEU A 10 -21.79 -27.31 8.97
N ALA A 11 -22.37 -26.77 10.05
CA ALA A 11 -22.37 -25.33 10.30
C ALA A 11 -21.04 -24.81 10.88
N GLY A 12 -20.11 -25.69 11.23
CA GLY A 12 -18.82 -25.35 11.85
C GLY A 12 -17.68 -25.11 10.88
N ARG A 13 -17.92 -25.13 9.55
CA ARG A 13 -16.86 -24.79 8.60
C ARG A 13 -16.81 -23.27 8.49
N VAL A 14 -16.13 -22.66 9.46
CA VAL A 14 -15.39 -21.41 9.25
C VAL A 14 -14.52 -21.69 8.03
N PHE A 15 -15.00 -21.35 6.84
CA PHE A 15 -14.19 -21.38 5.65
C PHE A 15 -12.99 -20.51 5.98
N ALA A 16 -11.81 -21.12 5.89
CA ALA A 16 -10.55 -20.41 6.00
C ALA A 16 -10.49 -19.43 4.83
N PHE A 17 -11.02 -18.24 5.06
CA PHE A 17 -10.96 -17.11 4.17
C PHE A 17 -9.49 -16.82 3.91
N SER A 18 -9.05 -17.07 2.67
CA SER A 18 -7.65 -16.90 2.25
C SER A 18 -7.48 -15.60 1.47
N PHE A 19 -7.86 -14.47 2.06
CA PHE A 19 -7.38 -13.17 1.57
C PHE A 19 -6.03 -12.90 2.21
N ASN A 20 -5.00 -13.39 1.54
CA ASN A 20 -3.63 -13.19 1.96
C ASN A 20 -3.01 -12.13 1.07
N VAL A 21 -2.47 -11.10 1.72
CA VAL A 21 -1.69 -10.07 1.06
C VAL A 21 -0.22 -10.45 1.23
N THR A 22 0.49 -10.68 0.11
CA THR A 22 1.93 -11.01 0.13
C THR A 22 2.76 -9.77 -0.17
N VAL A 23 3.50 -9.29 0.82
CA VAL A 23 4.41 -8.14 0.66
C VAL A 23 5.84 -8.67 0.48
N THR A 24 6.28 -8.79 -0.78
CA THR A 24 7.66 -9.20 -1.10
C THR A 24 8.66 -8.07 -0.84
N PRO A 25 9.90 -8.36 -0.43
CA PRO A 25 10.48 -9.67 -0.06
C PRO A 25 10.45 -9.99 1.46
N ALA A 26 9.83 -9.16 2.31
CA ALA A 26 10.06 -9.20 3.76
C ALA A 26 8.91 -9.74 4.62
N LEU A 27 7.69 -9.90 4.12
CA LEU A 27 6.56 -10.34 4.95
C LEU A 27 5.86 -11.58 4.38
N ALA A 28 5.56 -12.52 5.28
CA ALA A 28 4.71 -13.67 5.03
C ALA A 28 3.29 -13.24 4.60
N THR A 29 2.49 -14.19 4.14
CA THR A 29 1.06 -13.97 3.86
C THR A 29 0.35 -13.36 5.05
N LEU A 30 -0.18 -12.14 4.88
CA LEU A 30 -0.83 -11.37 5.92
C LEU A 30 -2.35 -11.50 5.84
N PRO A 31 -3.02 -11.88 6.94
CA PRO A 31 -4.47 -11.80 7.01
C PRO A 31 -4.93 -10.33 7.10
N PRO A 32 -6.18 -10.01 6.72
CA PRO A 32 -6.70 -8.63 6.71
C PRO A 32 -6.52 -7.88 8.04
N SER A 33 -6.66 -8.58 9.17
CA SER A 33 -6.52 -8.01 10.51
C SER A 33 -5.10 -7.54 10.84
N GLU A 34 -4.10 -8.04 10.13
CA GLU A 34 -2.69 -7.70 10.37
C GLU A 34 -2.21 -6.55 9.49
N LEU A 35 -2.97 -6.13 8.46
CA LEU A 35 -2.51 -5.09 7.52
C LEU A 35 -2.12 -3.79 8.23
N LEU A 36 -2.88 -3.39 9.23
CA LEU A 36 -2.73 -2.13 9.98
C LEU A 36 -2.31 -2.36 11.44
N ASN A 37 -1.83 -3.57 11.77
CA ASN A 37 -1.43 -3.92 13.13
C ASN A 37 0.02 -3.49 13.41
N PHE A 38 0.20 -2.19 13.62
CA PHE A 38 1.47 -1.59 14.04
C PHE A 38 1.22 -0.38 14.95
N SER A 39 2.25 0.05 15.68
CA SER A 39 2.15 1.19 16.60
C SER A 39 2.26 2.52 15.86
N PHE A 40 1.26 3.39 16.06
CA PHE A 40 1.30 4.79 15.60
C PHE A 40 2.11 5.60 16.61
N THR A 41 3.31 6.01 16.23
CA THR A 41 4.19 6.81 17.09
C THR A 41 4.97 7.84 16.27
N GLY A 42 5.25 9.00 16.84
CA GLY A 42 6.06 10.03 16.18
C GLY A 42 5.34 10.68 15.02
N ALA A 43 5.98 10.72 13.85
CA ALA A 43 5.47 11.44 12.67
C ALA A 43 4.09 10.97 12.19
N ILE A 44 3.71 9.72 12.48
CA ILE A 44 2.47 9.09 11.96
C ILE A 44 1.31 9.11 12.96
N ASP A 45 1.47 9.72 14.14
CA ASP A 45 0.46 9.74 15.21
C ASP A 45 -0.87 10.38 14.75
N SER A 46 -0.78 11.44 13.96
CA SER A 46 -1.94 12.12 13.37
C SER A 46 -2.75 11.26 12.39
N CYS A 47 -2.18 10.17 11.87
CA CYS A 47 -2.85 9.25 10.95
C CYS A 47 -3.65 8.17 11.67
N GLN A 48 -3.52 8.05 12.99
CA GLN A 48 -4.12 6.96 13.76
C GLN A 48 -5.63 6.88 13.59
N SER A 49 -6.35 8.02 13.58
CA SER A 49 -7.81 8.01 13.41
C SER A 49 -8.23 7.45 12.05
N LEU A 50 -7.57 7.88 10.97
CA LEU A 50 -7.85 7.40 9.60
C LEU A 50 -7.57 5.90 9.47
N CYS A 51 -6.52 5.42 10.13
CA CYS A 51 -6.17 4.00 10.13
C CYS A 51 -7.06 3.15 11.03
N ASN A 52 -7.60 3.73 12.11
CA ASN A 52 -8.63 3.08 12.91
C ASN A 52 -9.93 2.93 12.12
N ASP A 53 -10.32 3.93 11.31
CA ASP A 53 -11.48 3.85 10.43
C ASP A 53 -11.28 2.75 9.38
N ALA A 54 -10.11 2.68 8.75
CA ALA A 54 -9.76 1.62 7.80
C ALA A 54 -9.75 0.23 8.46
N SER A 55 -9.16 0.10 9.64
CA SER A 55 -9.15 -1.15 10.41
C SER A 55 -10.57 -1.59 10.79
N THR A 56 -11.42 -0.64 11.18
CA THR A 56 -12.83 -0.91 11.46
C THR A 56 -13.57 -1.40 10.21
N ALA A 57 -13.38 -0.74 9.05
CA ALA A 57 -13.98 -1.17 7.79
C ALA A 57 -13.54 -2.59 7.40
N ILE A 58 -12.24 -2.90 7.52
CA ILE A 58 -11.70 -4.24 7.26
C ILE A 58 -12.29 -5.27 8.24
N SER A 59 -12.38 -4.94 9.53
CA SER A 59 -12.92 -5.83 10.56
C SER A 59 -14.41 -6.12 10.36
N ASN A 60 -15.19 -5.12 9.93
CA ASN A 60 -16.61 -5.28 9.61
C ASN A 60 -16.80 -6.22 8.42
N CYS A 61 -15.88 -6.18 7.45
CA CYS A 61 -15.89 -7.08 6.30
C CYS A 61 -15.48 -8.52 6.65
N THR A 62 -14.52 -8.70 7.57
CA THR A 62 -14.17 -10.05 8.01
C THR A 62 -15.28 -10.68 8.85
N VAL A 63 -15.93 -9.92 9.74
CA VAL A 63 -17.05 -10.45 10.56
C VAL A 63 -18.27 -10.80 9.69
N SER A 64 -18.61 -9.96 8.71
CA SER A 64 -19.73 -10.24 7.80
C SER A 64 -19.47 -11.43 6.87
N ALA A 65 -18.22 -11.62 6.45
CA ALA A 65 -17.77 -12.79 5.71
C ALA A 65 -18.00 -14.11 6.44
N GLN A 66 -17.70 -14.15 7.74
CA GLN A 66 -17.86 -15.37 8.55
C GLN A 66 -19.33 -15.72 8.81
N ALA A 67 -20.24 -14.75 8.69
CA ALA A 67 -21.68 -14.97 8.79
C ALA A 67 -22.29 -15.49 7.47
N ALA A 68 -21.59 -15.34 6.34
CA ALA A 68 -22.11 -15.76 5.05
C ALA A 68 -21.79 -17.23 4.76
N THR A 69 -22.83 -18.05 4.57
CA THR A 69 -22.67 -19.40 4.04
C THR A 69 -22.21 -19.32 2.58
N THR A 70 -21.13 -20.00 2.22
CA THR A 70 -20.66 -20.13 0.83
C THR A 70 -21.81 -20.56 -0.08
N ALA A 71 -22.23 -19.67 -0.98
CA ALA A 71 -23.14 -20.02 -2.05
C ALA A 71 -22.41 -20.95 -3.04
N PRO A 72 -23.08 -21.94 -3.67
CA PRO A 72 -22.46 -22.82 -4.67
C PRO A 72 -22.20 -22.13 -6.03
N ASP A 73 -22.41 -20.82 -6.13
CA ASP A 73 -22.44 -20.04 -7.37
C ASP A 73 -21.06 -19.41 -7.65
N PRO A 74 -20.60 -19.24 -8.90
CA PRO A 74 -19.41 -18.46 -9.30
C PRO A 74 -19.34 -16.99 -8.85
N THR A 75 -20.24 -16.51 -8.00
CA THR A 75 -20.18 -15.16 -7.44
C THR A 75 -18.97 -15.00 -6.51
N PRO A 76 -18.30 -13.83 -6.49
CA PRO A 76 -17.23 -13.54 -5.53
C PRO A 76 -17.69 -13.85 -4.10
N ASP A 77 -16.79 -14.37 -3.28
CA ASP A 77 -17.05 -14.57 -1.85
C ASP A 77 -17.52 -13.22 -1.26
N PRO A 78 -18.67 -13.16 -0.54
CA PRO A 78 -19.17 -11.92 0.07
C PRO A 78 -18.11 -11.19 0.91
N ALA A 79 -17.16 -11.94 1.46
CA ALA A 79 -15.98 -11.41 2.13
C ALA A 79 -15.10 -10.55 1.22
N SER A 80 -14.77 -11.08 0.05
CA SER A 80 -13.93 -10.43 -0.94
C SER A 80 -14.63 -9.23 -1.58
N ASP A 81 -15.96 -9.30 -1.74
CA ASP A 81 -16.75 -8.18 -2.22
C ASP A 81 -16.74 -7.00 -1.23
N CYS A 82 -16.86 -7.29 0.07
CA CYS A 82 -16.76 -6.26 1.12
C CYS A 82 -15.34 -5.68 1.23
N LEU A 83 -14.30 -6.52 1.25
CA LEU A 83 -12.90 -6.07 1.35
C LEU A 83 -12.48 -5.27 0.12
N CYS A 84 -12.86 -5.71 -1.08
CA CYS A 84 -12.51 -5.03 -2.32
C CYS A 84 -13.51 -3.93 -2.71
N SER A 85 -14.48 -3.63 -1.83
CA SER A 85 -15.40 -2.52 -2.03
C SER A 85 -14.65 -1.19 -2.06
N ASN A 86 -15.18 -0.24 -2.84
CA ASN A 86 -14.58 1.08 -2.98
C ASN A 86 -14.45 1.81 -1.63
N THR A 87 -15.39 1.59 -0.71
CA THR A 87 -15.36 2.19 0.64
C THR A 87 -14.19 1.68 1.47
N THR A 88 -13.95 0.36 1.48
CA THR A 88 -12.85 -0.24 2.25
C THR A 88 -11.50 0.11 1.64
N VAL A 89 -11.39 0.04 0.32
CA VAL A 89 -10.17 0.39 -0.41
C VAL A 89 -9.82 1.87 -0.22
N LEU A 90 -10.81 2.77 -0.30
CA LEU A 90 -10.58 4.20 -0.08
C LEU A 90 -10.15 4.50 1.35
N ALA A 91 -10.74 3.84 2.35
CA ALA A 91 -10.33 3.99 3.75
C ALA A 91 -8.87 3.54 3.94
N LEU A 92 -8.50 2.39 3.39
CA LEU A 92 -7.13 1.88 3.42
C LEU A 92 -6.16 2.83 2.71
N LEU A 93 -6.48 3.26 1.48
CA LEU A 93 -5.67 4.21 0.72
C LEU A 93 -5.48 5.52 1.49
N THR A 94 -6.53 6.05 2.13
CA THR A 94 -6.47 7.31 2.88
C THR A 94 -5.55 7.19 4.10
N CYS A 95 -5.62 6.07 4.82
CA CYS A 95 -4.69 5.75 5.91
C CYS A 95 -3.25 5.68 5.40
N GLU A 96 -2.98 4.87 4.37
CA GLU A 96 -1.63 4.68 3.82
C GLU A 96 -1.06 5.98 3.24
N GLN A 97 -1.90 6.80 2.59
CA GLN A 97 -1.53 8.11 2.05
C GLN A 97 -1.17 9.10 3.16
N CYS A 98 -1.92 9.11 4.27
CA CYS A 98 -1.55 9.91 5.44
C CYS A 98 -0.18 9.49 5.98
N ILE A 99 0.03 8.19 6.18
CA ILE A 99 1.29 7.67 6.71
C ILE A 99 2.46 8.02 5.78
N TYR A 100 2.30 7.77 4.48
CA TYR A 100 3.31 8.06 3.47
C TYR A 100 3.69 9.54 3.44
N THR A 101 2.70 10.44 3.43
CA THR A 101 2.93 11.89 3.43
C THR A 101 3.59 12.37 4.72
N ALA A 102 3.19 11.83 5.88
CA ALA A 102 3.74 12.17 7.17
C ALA A 102 5.21 11.73 7.32
N GLN A 103 5.55 10.52 6.86
CA GLN A 103 6.92 10.03 6.85
C GLN A 103 7.81 10.86 5.92
N ILE A 104 7.30 11.22 4.74
CA ILE A 104 7.99 12.12 3.82
C ILE A 104 8.25 13.48 4.46
N ALA A 105 7.22 14.10 5.07
CA ALA A 105 7.33 15.42 5.67
C ALA A 105 8.33 15.44 6.84
N ALA A 106 8.39 14.37 7.63
CA ALA A 106 9.35 14.22 8.72
C ALA A 106 10.73 13.74 8.26
N ASN A 107 10.89 13.35 6.99
CA ASN A 107 12.10 12.72 6.44
C ASN A 107 12.61 11.55 7.31
N VAL A 108 11.69 10.69 7.76
CA VAL A 108 11.98 9.52 8.58
C VAL A 108 11.78 8.24 7.79
N ARG A 109 12.56 7.21 8.11
CA ARG A 109 12.33 5.87 7.57
C ARG A 109 11.06 5.28 8.22
N PRO A 110 10.25 4.50 7.47
CA PRO A 110 9.17 3.73 8.07
C PRO A 110 9.70 2.80 9.16
N ASN A 111 9.08 2.86 10.34
CA ASN A 111 9.38 1.94 11.45
C ASN A 111 8.85 0.53 11.19
N ASP A 112 7.80 0.42 10.36
CA ASP A 112 7.19 -0.83 9.93
C ASP A 112 7.13 -0.88 8.39
N PRO A 113 7.49 -2.00 7.74
CA PRO A 113 7.41 -2.15 6.28
C PRO A 113 5.99 -2.08 5.68
N ARG A 114 4.94 -2.16 6.50
CA ARG A 114 3.53 -2.00 6.11
C ARG A 114 3.12 -0.54 6.06
N ALA A 115 3.74 0.32 6.88
CA ALA A 115 3.31 1.70 7.07
C ALA A 115 3.68 2.61 5.89
N GLY A 116 2.67 3.05 5.12
CA GLY A 116 2.85 3.92 3.95
C GLY A 116 3.39 3.15 2.74
N SER A 117 2.94 1.91 2.55
CA SER A 117 3.61 0.93 1.70
C SER A 117 2.89 0.71 0.36
N GLN A 118 3.48 1.22 -0.73
CA GLN A 118 3.00 0.94 -2.09
C GLN A 118 2.98 -0.57 -2.43
N PRO A 119 3.99 -1.37 -2.03
CA PRO A 119 3.93 -2.83 -2.18
C PRO A 119 2.73 -3.48 -1.47
N LEU A 120 2.32 -2.97 -0.30
CA LEU A 120 1.14 -3.46 0.41
C LEU A 120 -0.13 -3.23 -0.41
N LEU A 121 -0.32 -2.02 -0.94
CA LEU A 121 -1.49 -1.68 -1.78
C LEU A 121 -1.50 -2.45 -3.10
N ALA A 122 -0.33 -2.71 -3.70
CA ALA A 122 -0.21 -3.55 -4.90
C ALA A 122 -0.56 -5.02 -4.63
N ALA A 123 -0.15 -5.54 -3.46
CA ALA A 123 -0.53 -6.87 -3.05
C ALA A 123 -2.04 -6.96 -2.72
N TYR A 124 -2.61 -5.93 -2.09
CA TYR A 124 -4.05 -5.81 -1.84
C TYR A 124 -4.85 -5.85 -3.16
N SER A 125 -4.40 -5.09 -4.17
CA SER A 125 -5.04 -5.07 -5.48
C SER A 125 -4.94 -6.41 -6.21
N ALA A 126 -3.81 -7.10 -6.09
CA ALA A 126 -3.65 -8.46 -6.61
C ALA A 126 -4.59 -9.46 -5.91
N SER A 127 -4.77 -9.36 -4.60
CA SER A 127 -5.72 -10.20 -3.84
C SER A 127 -7.17 -9.94 -4.28
N CYS A 128 -7.53 -8.69 -4.55
CA CYS A 128 -8.84 -8.35 -5.14
C CYS A 128 -9.01 -8.88 -6.56
N ALA A 129 -7.99 -8.77 -7.41
CA ALA A 129 -8.02 -9.32 -8.75
C ALA A 129 -8.17 -10.86 -8.75
N ALA A 130 -7.57 -11.55 -7.78
CA ALA A 130 -7.76 -12.99 -7.58
C ALA A 130 -9.22 -13.34 -7.24
N ALA A 131 -9.93 -12.45 -6.53
CA ALA A 131 -11.36 -12.52 -6.26
C ALA A 131 -12.25 -12.00 -7.41
N LYS A 132 -11.68 -11.76 -8.60
CA LYS A 132 -12.38 -11.21 -9.79
C LYS A 132 -12.87 -9.76 -9.65
N ILE A 133 -12.34 -9.01 -8.68
CA ILE A 133 -12.65 -7.59 -8.48
C ILE A 133 -11.43 -6.76 -8.87
N ASN A 134 -11.52 -6.00 -9.96
CA ASN A 134 -10.38 -5.23 -10.46
C ASN A 134 -10.39 -3.81 -9.90
N LEU A 135 -9.36 -3.46 -9.13
CA LEU A 135 -9.16 -2.10 -8.64
C LEU A 135 -8.39 -1.27 -9.68
N THR A 136 -8.77 0.00 -9.81
CA THR A 136 -8.09 0.94 -10.71
C THR A 136 -6.85 1.54 -10.03
N ALA A 137 -5.88 1.99 -10.83
CA ALA A 137 -4.64 2.58 -10.31
C ALA A 137 -4.85 3.72 -9.27
N PRO A 138 -5.82 4.65 -9.43
CA PRO A 138 -6.08 5.68 -8.43
C PRO A 138 -6.54 5.16 -7.07
N GLN A 139 -7.03 3.92 -7.01
CA GLN A 139 -7.51 3.30 -5.76
C GLN A 139 -6.38 2.60 -4.99
N THR A 140 -5.22 2.37 -5.62
CA THR A 140 -4.14 1.54 -5.06
C THR A 140 -2.75 2.16 -5.26
N ALA A 141 -2.68 3.44 -5.63
CA ALA A 141 -1.43 4.15 -5.86
C ALA A 141 -1.29 5.31 -4.88
N LEU A 142 -0.21 5.28 -4.08
CA LEU A 142 0.20 6.41 -3.27
C LEU A 142 0.73 7.53 -4.17
N THR A 143 0.34 8.74 -3.83
CA THR A 143 0.77 9.95 -4.54
C THR A 143 1.79 10.70 -3.71
N LEU A 144 2.77 11.30 -4.37
CA LEU A 144 3.74 12.15 -3.70
C LEU A 144 3.12 13.50 -3.35
N PRO A 145 3.43 14.07 -2.17
CA PRO A 145 3.06 15.43 -1.86
C PRO A 145 3.58 16.39 -2.93
N ALA A 146 2.76 17.37 -3.35
CA ALA A 146 3.13 18.35 -4.37
C ALA A 146 4.37 19.19 -3.99
N ASN A 147 4.68 19.26 -2.69
CA ASN A 147 5.81 19.97 -2.10
C ASN A 147 7.03 19.06 -1.83
N TRP A 148 7.01 17.80 -2.24
CA TRP A 148 8.15 16.90 -2.03
C TRP A 148 9.22 17.07 -3.10
N ASP A 149 10.45 17.32 -2.67
CA ASP A 149 11.56 17.67 -3.55
C ASP A 149 12.60 16.55 -3.72
N GLY A 150 12.16 15.29 -3.62
CA GLY A 150 12.99 14.13 -3.96
C GLY A 150 14.20 13.86 -3.04
N PRO A 151 14.75 12.63 -3.06
CA PRO A 151 16.10 12.37 -2.55
C PRO A 151 17.18 12.95 -3.48
N ALA A 152 16.82 13.21 -4.73
CA ALA A 152 17.65 13.87 -5.74
C ALA A 152 17.14 15.30 -6.00
N GLY A 153 16.73 16.02 -4.95
CA GLY A 153 16.51 17.47 -4.95
C GLY A 153 17.78 18.28 -5.26
N ILE A 154 18.56 17.82 -6.24
CA ILE A 154 19.58 18.58 -6.93
C ILE A 154 18.84 19.52 -7.89
N HIS A 155 18.08 20.44 -7.33
CA HIS A 155 17.96 21.73 -7.98
C HIS A 155 19.28 22.41 -7.70
N LEU A 156 20.24 22.28 -8.62
CA LEU A 156 21.25 23.31 -8.70
C LEU A 156 20.44 24.60 -8.82
N SER A 157 20.61 25.50 -7.84
CA SER A 157 20.11 26.86 -8.01
C SER A 157 20.54 27.35 -9.39
N ALA A 158 19.76 28.21 -10.04
CA ALA A 158 20.13 28.70 -11.38
C ALA A 158 21.61 29.15 -11.42
N VAL A 159 22.09 29.72 -10.32
CA VAL A 159 23.50 30.07 -10.09
C VAL A 159 24.41 28.84 -10.09
N GLY A 160 24.10 27.81 -9.31
CA GLY A 160 24.85 26.55 -9.31
C GLY A 160 24.95 25.94 -10.71
N THR A 161 23.86 25.91 -11.47
CA THR A 161 23.83 25.37 -12.86
C THR A 161 24.74 26.15 -13.78
N VAL A 162 24.73 27.48 -13.67
CA VAL A 162 25.62 28.33 -14.48
C VAL A 162 27.09 28.02 -14.18
N PHE A 163 27.46 27.89 -12.90
CA PHE A 163 28.85 27.60 -12.53
C PHE A 163 29.31 26.21 -13.01
N THR A 164 28.47 25.18 -12.90
CA THR A 164 28.84 23.83 -13.36
C THR A 164 28.96 23.76 -14.87
N VAL A 165 28.06 24.42 -15.61
CA VAL A 165 28.16 24.51 -17.08
C VAL A 165 29.44 25.26 -17.49
N MET A 166 29.73 26.41 -16.87
CA MET A 166 30.93 27.20 -17.16
C MET A 166 32.21 26.40 -16.91
N ALA A 167 32.30 25.68 -15.79
CA ALA A 167 33.46 24.85 -15.48
C ALA A 167 33.60 23.68 -16.47
N ALA A 168 32.50 23.00 -16.80
CA ALA A 168 32.50 21.89 -17.75
C ALA A 168 32.90 22.36 -19.16
N THR A 169 32.36 23.49 -19.63
CA THR A 169 32.72 24.08 -20.93
C THR A 169 34.18 24.54 -20.94
N GLY A 170 34.67 25.18 -19.88
CA GLY A 170 36.06 25.62 -19.79
C GLY A 170 37.04 24.46 -19.87
N LEU A 171 36.77 23.38 -19.12
CA LEU A 171 37.58 22.16 -19.16
C LEU A 171 37.49 21.44 -20.52
N GLY A 172 36.29 21.37 -21.12
CA GLY A 172 36.08 20.74 -22.42
C GLY A 172 36.81 21.48 -23.55
N VAL A 173 36.73 22.81 -23.58
CA VAL A 173 37.44 23.65 -24.55
C VAL A 173 38.95 23.54 -24.33
N GLY A 174 39.42 23.57 -23.08
CA GLY A 174 40.84 23.40 -22.76
C GLY A 174 41.40 22.05 -23.21
N ALA A 175 40.64 20.96 -23.01
CA ALA A 175 41.01 19.63 -23.47
C ALA A 175 41.05 19.52 -25.00
N MET A 176 40.06 20.08 -25.71
CA MET A 176 40.08 20.14 -27.18
C MET A 176 41.27 20.93 -27.73
N TRP A 177 41.61 22.05 -27.10
CA TRP A 177 42.75 22.86 -27.52
C TRP A 177 44.08 22.13 -27.35
N LEU A 178 44.26 21.40 -26.25
CA LEU A 178 45.43 20.55 -26.02
C LEU A 178 45.53 19.43 -27.06
N LEU A 179 44.42 18.74 -27.35
CA LEU A 179 44.39 17.67 -28.36
C LEU A 179 44.64 18.18 -29.78
N SER A 180 44.30 19.43 -30.07
CA SER A 180 44.52 20.04 -31.39
C SER A 180 45.94 20.59 -31.59
N ASN A 181 46.75 20.64 -30.53
CA ASN A 181 48.15 21.11 -30.55
C ASN A 181 49.16 20.02 -30.18
N LEU A 182 48.70 18.76 -30.05
CA LEU A 182 49.53 17.56 -30.07
C LEU A 182 49.70 17.08 -31.52
#